data_AF-A0A4W6BRS1-F1
#
_entry.id   AF-A0A4W6BRS1-F1
#
_cell.length_a   1.000
_cell.length_b   1.000
_cell.length_c   1.000
_cell.angle_alpha   90.00
_cell.angle_beta   90.00
_cell.angle_gamma   90.00
#
_symmetry.space_group_name_H-M   'P 1'
#
loop_
_entity.id
_entity.type
_entity.pdbx_description
1 polymer ?
#
loop_
_entity_poly.entity_id
_entity_poly.type
_entity_poly.pdbx_seq_one_letter_code
_entity_poly.pdbx_strand_id
1 'polypeptide(L)'
;VGQLEYIHLSAPFVAVRNKEVNLTAVLWPSQVGTVTYIWWIGNNTEPVITLEGSIACTFSREGINTVTVQVSAGNTILQDRKTIAVHEYFQSHLLAFSSNLDDHNPDVAEWRLDVSRVIKNSLIQATGVREDQLLVTVLPGLPTAAEFFLLPDKQLTEGKPEKSSAHLDQLSEVLLSALNQNLVQFTLRPGVQVTVYAAHLSAATQRHSESEHRYK
;
A
#
# COMPACT_ATOMS: atom_id res chain seq x y z
N VAL A 1 7.66 30.89 -9.77
CA VAL A 1 6.85 30.01 -8.89
C VAL A 1 5.68 29.53 -9.73
N GLY A 2 5.47 28.22 -9.84
CA GLY A 2 4.37 27.65 -10.63
C GLY A 2 3.03 27.71 -9.87
N GLN A 3 1.92 27.64 -10.60
CA GLN A 3 0.60 27.39 -9.98
C GLN A 3 0.50 25.90 -9.63
N LEU A 4 -0.11 25.58 -8.49
CA LEU A 4 -0.36 24.20 -8.09
C LEU A 4 -1.40 23.57 -9.03
N GLU A 5 -1.12 22.40 -9.59
CA GLU A 5 -2.00 21.73 -10.56
C GLU A 5 -2.59 20.44 -10.01
N TYR A 6 -1.78 19.67 -9.27
CA TYR A 6 -2.17 18.36 -8.75
C TYR A 6 -1.51 18.09 -7.40
N ILE A 7 -2.18 17.29 -6.55
CA ILE A 7 -1.62 16.76 -5.31
C ILE A 7 -1.88 15.26 -5.20
N HIS A 8 -0.95 14.58 -4.52
CA HIS A 8 -1.08 13.19 -4.14
C HIS A 8 -0.77 13.01 -2.66
N LEU A 9 -1.66 12.33 -1.93
CA LEU A 9 -1.42 11.88 -0.58
C LEU A 9 -0.66 10.55 -0.60
N SER A 10 0.63 10.60 -0.29
CA SER A 10 1.44 9.42 -0.01
C SER A 10 1.19 8.95 1.43
N ALA A 11 0.74 7.70 1.56
CA ALA A 11 0.43 7.05 2.82
C ALA A 11 0.52 5.53 2.64
N PRO A 12 0.86 4.76 3.69
CA PRO A 12 0.89 3.30 3.61
C PRO A 12 -0.51 2.73 3.37
N PHE A 13 -0.58 1.57 2.70
CA PHE A 13 -1.85 0.87 2.48
C PHE A 13 -2.36 0.18 3.75
N VAL A 14 -1.44 -0.43 4.52
CA VAL A 14 -1.70 -1.05 5.82
C VAL A 14 -0.76 -0.45 6.86
N ALA A 15 -1.27 -0.17 8.05
CA ALA A 15 -0.51 0.37 9.18
C ALA A 15 -0.68 -0.48 10.43
N VAL A 16 0.34 -0.48 11.29
CA VAL A 16 0.27 -1.16 12.58
C VAL A 16 -0.32 -0.20 13.62
N ARG A 17 -1.31 -0.67 14.39
CA ARG A 17 -1.92 0.09 15.49
C ARG A 17 -0.84 0.66 16.42
N ASN A 18 -1.00 1.92 16.81
CA ASN A 18 -0.09 2.67 17.70
C ASN A 18 1.37 2.76 17.23
N LYS A 19 1.69 2.35 15.99
CA LYS A 19 2.98 2.67 15.38
C LYS A 19 2.87 3.94 14.56
N GLU A 20 3.96 4.70 14.57
CA GLU A 20 4.08 5.92 13.80
C GLU A 20 4.06 5.61 12.31
N VAL A 21 3.30 6.39 11.56
CA VAL A 21 3.29 6.39 10.10
C VAL A 21 3.56 7.79 9.59
N ASN A 22 4.26 7.87 8.46
CA ASN A 22 4.50 9.12 7.76
C ASN A 22 3.45 9.30 6.66
N LEU A 23 2.81 10.47 6.69
CA LEU A 23 1.90 10.94 5.65
C LEU A 23 2.60 12.10 4.93
N THR A 24 2.55 12.12 3.60
CA THR A 24 3.20 13.16 2.80
C THR A 24 2.28 13.63 1.67
N ALA A 25 2.10 14.93 1.55
CA ALA A 25 1.43 15.56 0.43
C ALA A 25 2.48 15.88 -0.65
N VAL A 26 2.42 15.15 -1.76
CA VAL A 26 3.28 15.34 -2.92
C VAL A 26 2.59 16.35 -3.85
N LEU A 27 3.33 17.35 -4.30
CA LEU A 27 2.81 18.43 -5.13
C LEU A 27 3.32 18.34 -6.56
N TRP A 28 2.48 18.70 -7.53
CA TRP A 28 2.89 18.93 -8.90
C TRP A 28 2.37 20.29 -9.41
N PRO A 29 3.27 21.17 -9.92
CA PRO A 29 4.73 21.10 -9.80
C PRO A 29 5.18 21.15 -8.33
N SER A 30 6.42 20.70 -8.03
CA SER A 30 6.89 20.61 -6.64
C SER A 30 7.20 21.96 -5.98
N GLN A 31 7.39 23.02 -6.79
CA GLN A 31 7.79 24.35 -6.33
C GLN A 31 6.69 25.39 -6.63
N VAL A 32 5.74 25.51 -5.69
CA VAL A 32 4.54 26.38 -5.80
C VAL A 32 4.52 27.54 -4.79
N GLY A 33 5.64 27.79 -4.11
CA GLY A 33 5.78 28.92 -3.18
C GLY A 33 5.33 28.56 -1.76
N THR A 34 4.64 29.48 -1.08
CA THR A 34 4.12 29.25 0.27
C THR A 34 2.91 28.34 0.22
N VAL A 35 2.94 27.28 1.04
CA VAL A 35 1.90 26.25 1.09
C VAL A 35 1.41 26.08 2.52
N THR A 36 0.11 25.89 2.69
CA THR A 36 -0.51 25.45 3.95
C THR A 36 -1.18 24.11 3.72
N TYR A 37 -0.90 23.16 4.61
CA TYR A 37 -1.46 21.80 4.58
C TYR A 37 -2.44 21.64 5.72
N ILE A 38 -3.61 21.08 5.43
CA ILE A 38 -4.69 20.87 6.38
C ILE A 38 -5.03 19.38 6.36
N TRP A 39 -4.83 18.71 7.48
CA TRP A 39 -4.89 17.24 7.59
C TRP A 39 -6.07 16.80 8.44
N TRP A 40 -6.90 15.91 7.92
CA TRP A 40 -7.90 15.17 8.70
C TRP A 40 -7.46 13.71 8.78
N ILE A 41 -7.25 13.22 10.01
CA ILE A 41 -6.73 11.88 10.27
C ILE A 41 -7.77 11.08 11.05
N GLY A 42 -8.19 9.94 10.49
CA GLY A 42 -9.23 9.10 11.04
C GLY A 42 -10.59 9.81 11.07
N ASN A 43 -11.31 9.69 12.18
CA ASN A 43 -12.61 10.33 12.38
C ASN A 43 -12.51 11.65 13.13
N ASN A 44 -11.32 12.26 13.20
CA ASN A 44 -11.14 13.50 13.94
C ASN A 44 -11.71 14.67 13.13
N THR A 45 -12.61 15.44 13.75
CA THR A 45 -13.26 16.58 13.08
C THR A 45 -12.37 17.82 13.06
N GLU A 46 -11.43 17.92 14.00
CA GLU A 46 -10.46 19.00 14.07
C GLU A 46 -9.24 18.67 13.19
N PRO A 47 -8.91 19.51 12.20
CA PRO A 47 -7.74 19.27 11.36
C PRO A 47 -6.45 19.72 12.06
N VAL A 48 -5.35 19.09 11.66
CA VAL A 48 -3.99 19.58 11.97
C VAL A 48 -3.54 20.48 10.82
N ILE A 49 -3.01 21.66 11.14
CA ILE A 49 -2.50 22.61 10.15
C ILE A 49 -0.98 22.66 10.23
N THR A 50 -0.30 22.44 9.10
CA THR A 50 1.16 22.45 9.01
C THR A 50 1.65 23.33 7.84
N LEU A 51 2.90 23.79 7.93
CA LEU A 51 3.62 24.42 6.82
C LEU A 51 4.57 23.44 6.11
N GLU A 52 4.83 22.29 6.74
CA GLU A 52 5.57 21.18 6.16
C GLU A 52 4.60 20.17 5.53
N GLY A 53 4.98 19.64 4.36
CA GLY A 53 4.15 18.72 3.59
C GLY A 53 4.13 17.28 4.11
N SER A 54 4.77 17.03 5.26
CA SER A 54 4.79 15.71 5.90
C SER A 54 4.39 15.82 7.37
N ILE A 55 3.68 14.80 7.85
CA ILE A 55 3.27 14.66 9.25
C ILE A 55 3.42 13.19 9.67
N ALA A 56 3.93 13.01 10.88
CA ALA A 56 3.90 11.73 11.58
C ALA A 56 2.62 11.61 12.41
N CYS A 57 1.92 10.48 12.33
CA CYS A 57 0.75 10.20 13.15
C CYS A 57 0.67 8.73 13.58
N THR A 58 -0.18 8.46 14.57
CA THR A 58 -0.48 7.09 15.01
C THR A 58 -1.98 6.83 14.90
N PHE A 59 -2.36 5.56 14.66
CA PHE A 59 -3.76 5.13 14.67
C PHE A 59 -4.04 4.28 15.91
N SER A 60 -4.96 4.76 16.75
CA SER A 60 -5.30 4.10 18.02
C SER A 60 -6.35 3.00 17.91
N ARG A 61 -7.08 2.95 16.79
CA ARG A 61 -8.17 2.01 16.52
C ARG A 61 -7.89 1.22 15.24
N GLU A 62 -8.07 -0.09 15.32
CA GLU A 62 -8.06 -0.96 14.15
C GLU A 62 -9.25 -0.70 13.23
N GLY A 63 -9.12 -1.16 11.98
CA GLY A 63 -10.10 -0.99 10.92
C GLY A 63 -9.66 0.01 9.86
N ILE A 64 -10.60 0.38 9.00
CA ILE A 64 -10.35 1.29 7.88
C ILE A 64 -10.37 2.72 8.40
N ASN A 65 -9.22 3.39 8.37
CA ASN A 65 -9.09 4.80 8.71
C ASN A 65 -8.96 5.62 7.42
N THR A 66 -9.57 6.80 7.41
CA THR A 66 -9.43 7.75 6.29
C THR A 66 -8.42 8.83 6.67
N VAL A 67 -7.55 9.18 5.74
CA VAL A 67 -6.72 10.38 5.81
C VAL A 67 -7.09 11.28 4.63
N THR A 68 -7.32 12.55 4.90
CA THR A 68 -7.54 13.59 3.89
C THR A 68 -6.50 14.68 4.10
N VAL A 69 -5.90 15.15 3.01
CA VAL A 69 -5.07 16.37 3.02
C VAL A 69 -5.66 17.37 2.05
N GLN A 70 -5.82 18.60 2.51
CA GLN A 70 -6.10 19.76 1.67
C GLN A 70 -4.85 20.63 1.63
N VAL A 71 -4.45 21.03 0.43
CA VAL A 71 -3.28 21.86 0.16
C VAL A 71 -3.76 23.19 -0.38
N SER A 72 -3.39 24.28 0.30
CA SER A 72 -3.65 25.64 -0.13
C SER A 72 -2.35 26.31 -0.54
N ALA A 73 -2.27 26.74 -1.81
CA ALA A 73 -1.13 27.46 -2.37
C ALA A 73 -1.63 28.64 -3.23
N GLY A 74 -1.38 29.87 -2.77
CA GLY A 74 -1.91 31.07 -3.43
C GLY A 74 -3.45 31.09 -3.43
N ASN A 75 -4.04 31.12 -4.63
CA ASN A 75 -5.49 31.07 -4.86
C ASN A 75 -6.00 29.65 -5.17
N THR A 76 -5.14 28.64 -5.13
CA THR A 76 -5.47 27.27 -5.50
C THR A 76 -5.60 26.42 -4.24
N ILE A 77 -6.69 25.65 -4.18
CA ILE A 77 -6.96 24.68 -3.12
C ILE A 77 -7.24 23.34 -3.79
N LEU A 78 -6.44 22.32 -3.46
CA LEU A 78 -6.64 20.94 -3.92
C LEU A 78 -6.76 20.02 -2.71
N GLN A 79 -7.41 18.88 -2.89
CA GLN A 79 -7.62 17.89 -1.83
C GLN A 79 -7.40 16.48 -2.38
N ASP A 80 -6.75 15.64 -1.59
CA ASP A 80 -6.64 14.19 -1.84
C ASP A 80 -6.96 13.40 -0.57
N ARG A 81 -7.39 12.15 -0.75
CA ARG A 81 -7.87 11.25 0.31
C ARG A 81 -7.36 9.84 0.08
N LYS A 82 -6.92 9.19 1.15
CA LYS A 82 -6.61 7.75 1.17
C LYS A 82 -7.26 7.04 2.35
N THR A 83 -7.48 5.74 2.17
CA THR A 83 -7.87 4.81 3.23
C THR A 83 -6.69 3.96 3.63
N ILE A 84 -6.49 3.75 4.93
CA ILE A 84 -5.43 2.94 5.52
C ILE A 84 -6.09 1.85 6.35
N ALA A 85 -5.76 0.59 6.09
CA ALA A 85 -6.18 -0.52 6.93
C ALA A 85 -5.26 -0.59 8.16
N VAL A 86 -5.83 -0.45 9.35
CA VAL A 86 -5.07 -0.47 10.60
C VAL A 86 -5.31 -1.78 11.33
N HIS A 87 -4.22 -2.50 11.61
CA HIS A 87 -4.25 -3.80 12.29
C HIS A 87 -3.19 -3.87 13.38
N GLU A 88 -3.40 -4.69 14.41
CA GLU A 88 -2.38 -4.91 15.45
C GLU A 88 -1.16 -5.67 14.92
N TYR A 89 -1.39 -6.57 13.97
CA TYR A 89 -0.36 -7.39 13.36
C TYR A 89 -0.80 -7.83 11.96
N PHE A 90 0.16 -7.91 11.05
CA PHE A 90 -0.01 -8.45 9.70
C PHE A 90 1.34 -8.95 9.19
N GLN A 91 1.31 -9.78 8.15
CA GLN A 91 2.47 -10.20 7.40
C GLN A 91 2.27 -9.83 5.93
N SER A 92 3.31 -9.39 5.22
CA SER A 92 3.19 -8.96 3.83
C SER A 92 4.25 -9.57 2.93
N HIS A 93 3.91 -9.71 1.65
CA HIS A 93 4.82 -10.22 0.63
C HIS A 93 4.62 -9.47 -0.68
N LEU A 94 5.75 -9.11 -1.30
CA LEU A 94 5.76 -8.48 -2.61
C LEU A 94 5.41 -9.49 -3.71
N LEU A 95 4.75 -8.98 -4.72
CA LEU A 95 4.33 -9.68 -5.93
C LEU A 95 4.97 -9.02 -7.15
N ALA A 96 5.37 -9.85 -8.10
CA ALA A 96 5.81 -9.44 -9.42
C ALA A 96 4.88 -10.03 -10.48
N PHE A 97 4.97 -9.53 -11.72
CA PHE A 97 4.09 -9.96 -12.82
C PHE A 97 4.90 -10.34 -14.04
N SER A 98 4.26 -11.07 -14.96
CA SER A 98 4.78 -11.24 -16.31
C SER A 98 4.90 -9.89 -17.01
N SER A 99 5.93 -9.73 -17.86
CA SER A 99 6.32 -8.44 -18.45
C SER A 99 5.24 -7.76 -19.30
N ASN A 100 4.27 -8.52 -19.79
CA ASN A 100 3.17 -8.01 -20.59
C ASN A 100 2.16 -7.15 -19.81
N LEU A 101 2.20 -7.13 -18.47
CA LEU A 101 1.39 -6.20 -17.69
C LEU A 101 1.90 -4.75 -17.83
N ASP A 102 3.22 -4.57 -17.91
CA ASP A 102 3.85 -3.24 -17.95
C ASP A 102 3.49 -2.47 -19.23
N ASP A 103 3.40 -3.16 -20.36
CA ASP A 103 2.97 -2.60 -21.66
C ASP A 103 1.53 -2.06 -21.64
N HIS A 104 0.77 -2.38 -20.58
CA HIS A 104 -0.64 -2.02 -20.43
C HIS A 104 -0.93 -1.24 -19.14
N ASN A 105 0.09 -0.88 -18.37
CA ASN A 105 -0.07 -0.10 -17.15
C ASN A 105 -0.19 1.40 -17.49
N PRO A 106 -1.38 2.02 -17.32
CA PRO A 106 -1.59 3.44 -17.63
C PRO A 106 -1.09 4.38 -16.52
N ASP A 107 -0.53 3.85 -15.43
CA ASP A 107 -0.09 4.57 -14.23
C ASP A 107 -1.18 5.38 -13.49
N VAL A 108 -2.45 4.99 -13.63
CA VAL A 108 -3.59 5.64 -12.94
C VAL A 108 -4.07 4.84 -11.73
N ALA A 109 -4.54 5.54 -10.70
CA ALA A 109 -4.92 4.93 -9.42
C ALA A 109 -6.12 3.98 -9.54
N GLU A 110 -7.12 4.35 -10.34
CA GLU A 110 -8.33 3.56 -10.57
C GLU A 110 -8.01 2.21 -11.21
N TRP A 111 -7.07 2.18 -12.15
CA TRP A 111 -6.59 0.94 -12.75
C TRP A 111 -5.89 0.06 -11.71
N ARG A 112 -5.02 0.66 -10.87
CA ARG A 112 -4.34 -0.09 -9.79
C ARG A 112 -5.33 -0.68 -8.80
N LEU A 113 -6.39 0.05 -8.44
CA LEU A 113 -7.45 -0.45 -7.57
C LEU A 113 -8.16 -1.66 -8.18
N ASP A 114 -8.49 -1.60 -9.47
CA ASP A 114 -9.17 -2.68 -10.15
C ASP A 114 -8.30 -3.93 -10.30
N VAL A 115 -7.04 -3.75 -10.69
CA VAL A 115 -6.08 -4.86 -10.79
C VAL A 115 -5.80 -5.47 -9.41
N SER A 116 -5.74 -4.67 -8.33
CA SER A 116 -5.61 -5.18 -6.96
C SER A 116 -6.76 -6.11 -6.58
N ARG A 117 -8.00 -5.77 -6.96
CA ARG A 117 -9.20 -6.59 -6.75
C ARG A 117 -9.13 -7.89 -7.54
N VAL A 118 -8.66 -7.84 -8.80
CA VAL A 118 -8.48 -9.04 -9.64
C VAL A 118 -7.44 -9.98 -9.01
N ILE A 119 -6.28 -9.46 -8.60
CA ILE A 119 -5.23 -10.26 -7.95
C ILE A 119 -5.74 -10.88 -6.65
N LYS A 120 -6.42 -10.10 -5.81
CA LYS A 120 -7.02 -10.60 -4.56
C LYS A 120 -7.96 -11.76 -4.85
N ASN A 121 -8.85 -11.63 -5.83
CA ASN A 121 -9.79 -12.68 -6.19
C ASN A 121 -9.09 -13.94 -6.72
N SER A 122 -8.06 -13.79 -7.57
CA SER A 122 -7.27 -14.91 -8.08
C SER A 122 -6.54 -15.65 -6.95
N LEU A 123 -5.98 -14.93 -5.97
CA LEU A 123 -5.34 -15.53 -4.80
C LEU A 123 -6.34 -16.33 -3.95
N ILE A 124 -7.52 -15.75 -3.67
CA ILE A 124 -8.59 -16.42 -2.91
C ILE A 124 -9.05 -17.68 -3.64
N GLN A 125 -9.28 -17.61 -4.96
CA GLN A 125 -9.73 -18.75 -5.75
C GLN A 125 -8.68 -19.88 -5.79
N ALA A 126 -7.40 -19.55 -5.88
CA ALA A 126 -6.33 -20.53 -5.94
C ALA A 126 -6.04 -21.21 -4.59
N THR A 127 -6.39 -20.58 -3.46
CA THR A 127 -5.92 -21.01 -2.13
C THR A 127 -7.02 -21.27 -1.10
N GLY A 128 -8.21 -20.72 -1.28
CA GLY A 128 -9.28 -20.76 -0.28
C GLY A 128 -9.05 -19.85 0.92
N VAL A 129 -8.04 -18.97 0.91
CA VAL A 129 -7.84 -17.96 1.96
C VAL A 129 -9.09 -17.06 2.03
N ARG A 130 -9.54 -16.75 3.25
CA ARG A 130 -10.75 -15.93 3.41
C ARG A 130 -10.52 -14.48 3.00
N GLU A 131 -11.59 -13.86 2.50
CA GLU A 131 -11.54 -12.50 1.98
C GLU A 131 -11.19 -11.45 3.05
N ASP A 132 -11.61 -11.67 4.31
CA ASP A 132 -11.36 -10.81 5.46
C ASP A 132 -9.91 -10.90 5.97
N GLN A 133 -9.16 -11.91 5.53
CA GLN A 133 -7.78 -12.16 5.94
C GLN A 133 -6.74 -11.74 4.90
N LEU A 134 -7.17 -11.26 3.73
CA LEU A 134 -6.28 -10.92 2.62
C LEU A 134 -6.57 -9.51 2.11
N LEU A 135 -5.55 -8.66 2.11
CA LEU A 135 -5.56 -7.37 1.42
C LEU A 135 -4.51 -7.41 0.30
N VAL A 136 -4.75 -6.66 -0.78
CA VAL A 136 -3.83 -6.54 -1.92
C VAL A 136 -3.80 -5.11 -2.40
N THR A 137 -2.62 -4.61 -2.75
CA THR A 137 -2.44 -3.31 -3.40
C THR A 137 -1.41 -3.40 -4.53
N VAL A 138 -1.71 -2.80 -5.67
CA VAL A 138 -0.76 -2.56 -6.76
C VAL A 138 -0.05 -1.25 -6.51
N LEU A 139 1.28 -1.28 -6.57
CA LEU A 139 2.15 -0.13 -6.30
C LEU A 139 2.22 0.78 -7.54
N PRO A 140 2.38 2.10 -7.36
CA PRO A 140 2.64 3.01 -8.48
C PRO A 140 4.02 2.78 -9.10
N GLY A 141 4.15 3.10 -10.39
CA GLY A 141 5.41 3.00 -11.13
C GLY A 141 5.60 1.68 -11.90
N LEU A 142 6.79 1.58 -12.52
CA LEU A 142 7.24 0.45 -13.33
C LEU A 142 8.62 -0.06 -12.83
N PRO A 143 8.91 -1.37 -12.93
CA PRO A 143 8.01 -2.45 -13.35
C PRO A 143 6.82 -2.58 -12.39
N THR A 144 5.68 -3.03 -12.91
CA THR A 144 4.47 -3.17 -12.09
C THR A 144 4.76 -4.15 -10.97
N ALA A 145 4.44 -3.75 -9.75
CA ALA A 145 4.59 -4.55 -8.54
C ALA A 145 3.34 -4.45 -7.69
N ALA A 146 3.09 -5.45 -6.87
CA ALA A 146 2.01 -5.42 -5.89
C ALA A 146 2.49 -5.98 -4.56
N GLU A 147 1.66 -5.87 -3.55
CA GLU A 147 1.90 -6.45 -2.24
C GLU A 147 0.59 -7.04 -1.73
N PHE A 148 0.66 -8.25 -1.19
CA PHE A 148 -0.45 -8.80 -0.41
C PHE A 148 -0.13 -8.76 1.08
N PHE A 149 -1.17 -8.59 1.88
CA PHE A 149 -1.10 -8.53 3.34
C PHE A 149 -2.03 -9.58 3.92
N LEU A 150 -1.51 -10.38 4.82
CA LEU A 150 -2.20 -11.40 5.58
C LEU A 150 -2.56 -10.87 6.96
N LEU A 151 -3.84 -11.03 7.31
CA LEU A 151 -4.41 -10.57 8.57
C LEU A 151 -4.78 -11.77 9.45
N PRO A 152 -4.50 -11.70 10.77
CA PRO A 152 -4.80 -12.81 11.66
C PRO A 152 -6.31 -12.95 11.86
N ASP A 153 -6.79 -14.18 11.91
CA ASP A 153 -8.16 -14.46 12.33
C ASP A 153 -8.29 -14.29 13.84
N LYS A 154 -8.93 -13.18 14.25
CA LYS A 154 -9.14 -12.83 15.66
C LYS A 154 -9.97 -13.86 16.43
N GLN A 155 -10.85 -14.61 15.77
CA GLN A 155 -11.66 -15.64 16.44
C GLN A 155 -10.82 -16.90 16.70
N LEU A 156 -10.05 -17.35 15.71
CA LEU A 156 -9.19 -18.53 15.84
C LEU A 156 -8.01 -18.30 16.80
N THR A 157 -7.44 -17.09 16.80
CA THR A 157 -6.21 -16.81 17.56
C THR A 157 -6.48 -16.36 18.98
N GLU A 158 -7.74 -16.05 19.34
CA GLU A 158 -8.12 -15.46 20.64
C GLU A 158 -7.33 -14.16 20.97
N GLY A 159 -6.77 -13.49 19.95
CA GLY A 159 -5.86 -12.37 20.13
C GLY A 159 -4.46 -12.75 20.65
N LYS A 160 -4.12 -14.04 20.74
CA LYS A 160 -2.79 -14.49 21.18
C LYS A 160 -1.75 -14.30 20.06
N PRO A 161 -0.62 -13.62 20.33
CA PRO A 161 0.39 -13.35 19.31
C PRO A 161 0.99 -14.60 18.66
N GLU A 162 1.31 -15.62 19.47
CA GLU A 162 1.95 -16.86 18.98
C GLU A 162 1.03 -17.64 18.02
N LYS A 163 -0.25 -17.79 18.39
CA LYS A 163 -1.26 -18.42 17.52
C LYS A 163 -1.46 -17.62 16.24
N SER A 164 -1.40 -16.29 16.33
CA SER A 164 -1.54 -15.40 15.18
C SER A 164 -0.37 -15.57 14.21
N SER A 165 0.88 -15.59 14.70
CA SER A 165 2.06 -15.82 13.87
C SER A 165 1.99 -17.17 13.14
N ALA A 166 1.79 -18.26 13.88
CA ALA A 166 1.76 -19.61 13.29
C ALA A 166 0.65 -19.77 12.23
N HIS A 167 -0.51 -19.12 12.44
CA HIS A 167 -1.58 -19.11 11.46
C HIS A 167 -1.20 -18.29 10.21
N LEU A 168 -0.58 -17.12 10.37
CA LEU A 168 -0.12 -16.32 9.23
C LEU A 168 0.98 -17.03 8.44
N ASP A 169 1.89 -17.74 9.11
CA ASP A 169 2.91 -18.55 8.46
C ASP A 169 2.27 -19.64 7.59
N GLN A 170 1.27 -20.35 8.11
CA GLN A 170 0.52 -21.35 7.34
C GLN A 170 -0.19 -20.74 6.11
N LEU A 171 -0.85 -19.59 6.26
CA LEU A 171 -1.50 -18.90 5.13
C LEU A 171 -0.49 -18.42 4.10
N SER A 172 0.65 -17.93 4.56
CA SER A 172 1.77 -17.51 3.71
C SER A 172 2.29 -18.66 2.87
N GLU A 173 2.55 -19.82 3.49
CA GLU A 173 3.01 -21.02 2.77
C GLU A 173 2.03 -21.46 1.68
N VAL A 174 0.73 -21.44 1.97
CA VAL A 174 -0.31 -21.80 0.99
C VAL A 174 -0.31 -20.83 -0.19
N LEU A 175 -0.28 -19.51 0.06
CA LEU A 175 -0.26 -18.50 -1.01
C LEU A 175 1.01 -18.54 -1.83
N LEU A 176 2.17 -18.62 -1.18
CA LEU A 176 3.46 -18.70 -1.86
C LEU A 176 3.58 -19.98 -2.69
N SER A 177 3.05 -21.10 -2.20
CA SER A 177 2.99 -22.36 -2.95
C SER A 177 2.14 -22.21 -4.22
N ALA A 178 0.96 -21.59 -4.14
CA ALA A 178 0.10 -21.35 -5.30
C ALA A 178 0.75 -20.40 -6.33
N LEU A 179 1.43 -19.35 -5.87
CA LEU A 179 2.19 -18.43 -6.71
C LEU A 179 3.35 -19.16 -7.43
N ASN A 180 4.12 -19.97 -6.70
CA ASN A 180 5.26 -20.73 -7.27
C ASN A 180 4.82 -21.80 -8.27
N GLN A 181 3.59 -22.30 -8.15
CA GLN A 181 2.98 -23.23 -9.10
C GLN A 181 2.28 -22.54 -10.28
N ASN A 182 2.40 -21.21 -10.40
CA ASN A 182 1.74 -20.37 -11.43
C ASN A 182 0.21 -20.52 -11.45
N LEU A 183 -0.41 -20.84 -10.31
CA LEU A 183 -1.87 -20.99 -10.21
C LEU A 183 -2.60 -19.64 -10.19
N VAL A 184 -1.88 -18.56 -9.90
CA VAL A 184 -2.42 -17.20 -9.81
C VAL A 184 -2.18 -16.49 -11.14
N GLN A 185 -3.23 -16.45 -11.96
CA GLN A 185 -3.21 -15.82 -13.28
C GLN A 185 -4.54 -15.11 -13.55
N PHE A 186 -4.53 -14.13 -14.44
CA PHE A 186 -5.73 -13.45 -14.89
C PHE A 186 -5.60 -12.93 -16.33
N THR A 187 -6.73 -12.80 -17.02
CA THR A 187 -6.78 -12.20 -18.35
C THR A 187 -7.04 -10.71 -18.21
N LEU A 188 -6.07 -9.86 -18.57
CA LEU A 188 -6.22 -8.41 -18.53
C LEU A 188 -7.19 -7.93 -19.61
N ARG A 189 -7.07 -8.50 -20.81
CA ARG A 189 -7.92 -8.28 -21.97
C ARG A 189 -7.76 -9.46 -22.94
N PRO A 190 -8.61 -9.60 -23.97
CA PRO A 190 -8.47 -10.68 -24.95
C PRO A 190 -7.04 -10.77 -25.49
N GLY A 191 -6.44 -11.97 -25.38
CA GLY A 191 -5.06 -12.23 -25.84
C GLY A 191 -3.94 -11.82 -24.87
N VAL A 192 -4.25 -11.22 -23.72
CA VAL A 192 -3.25 -10.81 -22.72
C VAL A 192 -3.48 -11.54 -21.41
N GLN A 193 -2.71 -12.61 -21.17
CA GLN A 193 -2.69 -13.35 -19.91
C GLN A 193 -1.56 -12.88 -19.02
N VAL A 194 -1.86 -12.54 -17.78
CA VAL A 194 -0.89 -12.09 -16.78
C VAL A 194 -0.73 -13.18 -15.73
N THR A 195 0.52 -13.54 -15.45
CA THR A 195 0.88 -14.45 -14.35
C THR A 195 1.42 -13.63 -13.19
N VAL A 196 1.01 -13.98 -11.98
CA VAL A 196 1.45 -13.33 -10.73
C VAL A 196 2.47 -14.24 -10.04
N TYR A 197 3.58 -13.66 -9.61
CA TYR A 197 4.68 -14.36 -8.94
C TYR A 197 4.90 -13.76 -7.55
N ALA A 198 5.38 -14.58 -6.62
CA ALA A 198 6.05 -14.05 -5.44
C ALA A 198 7.30 -13.30 -5.92
N ALA A 199 7.43 -12.02 -5.57
CA ALA A 199 8.67 -11.32 -5.83
C ALA A 199 9.74 -11.95 -4.92
N HIS A 200 10.66 -12.72 -5.49
CA HIS A 200 11.88 -13.02 -4.78
C HIS A 200 12.52 -11.68 -4.44
N LEU A 201 12.84 -11.46 -3.16
CA LEU A 201 13.72 -10.37 -2.75
C LEU A 201 15.04 -10.57 -3.52
N SER A 202 15.14 -10.04 -4.74
CA SER A 202 16.46 -9.78 -5.31
C SER A 202 17.12 -8.85 -4.31
N ALA A 203 18.31 -9.22 -3.85
CA ALA A 203 19.01 -8.70 -2.68
C ALA A 203 19.43 -7.20 -2.77
N ALA A 204 18.56 -6.34 -3.27
CA ALA A 204 18.77 -4.91 -3.42
C ALA A 204 18.40 -4.11 -2.16
N THR A 205 17.51 -4.63 -1.30
CA THR A 205 17.05 -3.92 -0.09
C THR A 205 17.98 -4.06 1.12
N GLN A 206 19.05 -4.87 1.05
CA GLN A 206 20.05 -4.98 2.13
C GLN A 206 21.26 -4.04 1.98
N ARG A 207 21.37 -3.24 0.91
CA ARG A 207 22.55 -2.36 0.71
C ARG A 207 22.37 -0.91 1.14
N HIS A 208 21.20 -0.52 1.66
CA HIS A 208 20.96 0.87 2.09
C HIS A 208 21.33 1.14 3.57
N SER A 209 21.93 0.18 4.27
CA SER A 209 22.42 0.34 5.65
C SER A 209 23.94 0.28 5.81
N GLU A 210 24.72 0.16 4.72
CA GLU A 210 26.19 0.06 4.81
C GLU A 210 26.97 1.14 4.03
N SER A 211 26.29 2.11 3.40
CA SER A 211 26.97 3.17 2.61
C SER A 211 27.18 4.52 3.31
N GLU A 212 26.69 4.71 4.54
CA GLU A 212 26.90 5.97 5.30
C GLU A 212 28.15 6.00 6.20
N HIS A 213 29.02 4.98 6.16
CA HIS A 213 30.30 5.00 6.89
C HIS A 213 31.50 4.83 5.96
N ARG A 214 31.58 5.69 4.93
CA ARG A 214 32.88 5.89 4.28
C ARG A 214 33.01 7.20 3.51
N TYR A 215 33.07 8.34 4.19
CA TYR A 215 34.02 9.41 3.83
C TYR A 215 34.38 10.22 5.08
N LYS A 216 35.68 10.42 5.26
CA LYS A 216 36.30 11.34 6.22
C LYS A 216 36.07 12.78 5.78
#